data_AF-A0A699ZTD0-F1
#
_entry.id   AF-A0A699ZTD0-F1
#
_cell.length_a   1.000
_cell.length_b   1.000
_cell.length_c   1.000
_cell.angle_alpha   90.00
_cell.angle_beta   90.00
_cell.angle_gamma   90.00
#
_symmetry.space_group_name_H-M   'P 1'
#
loop_
_entity.id
_entity.type
_entity.pdbx_description
1 polymer ?
#
loop_
_entity_poly.entity_id
_entity_poly.type
_entity_poly.pdbx_seq_one_letter_code
_entity_poly.pdbx_strand_id
1 'polypeptide(L)'
;MPDRSLRRSLLESIDSYASHLTTPVLEEQIYVHMQSGFTDGNAYIRELTLKSMLSLAPKLTNKTLVNNVLKHLSKLQVDEEASIRANTTVLLGNIAKYLGESTCKRGASLFVRQHAPKSCSA
;
A
#
# COMPACT_ATOMS: atom_id res chain seq x y z
N MET A 1 -17.22 14.59 -6.47
CA MET A 1 -16.81 13.17 -6.63
C MET A 1 -15.51 13.19 -7.41
N PRO A 2 -14.36 12.88 -6.79
CA PRO A 2 -13.09 12.86 -7.52
C PRO A 2 -13.08 11.67 -8.49
N ASP A 3 -12.80 11.93 -9.77
CA ASP A 3 -12.91 10.97 -10.86
C ASP A 3 -12.15 9.67 -10.61
N ARG A 4 -12.91 8.57 -10.48
CA ARG A 4 -12.35 7.23 -10.25
C ARG A 4 -11.46 6.78 -11.41
N SER A 5 -11.81 7.16 -12.63
CA SER A 5 -11.05 6.82 -13.84
C SER A 5 -9.71 7.55 -13.88
N LEU A 6 -9.70 8.85 -13.60
CA LEU A 6 -8.47 9.64 -13.48
C LEU A 6 -7.53 9.06 -12.41
N ARG A 7 -8.10 8.69 -11.25
CA ARG A 7 -7.34 8.04 -10.16
C ARG A 7 -6.72 6.72 -10.61
N ARG A 8 -7.45 5.88 -11.34
CA ARG A 8 -6.88 4.63 -11.88
C ARG A 8 -5.74 4.90 -12.84
N SER A 9 -5.95 5.76 -13.83
CA SER A 9 -4.91 6.07 -14.82
C SER A 9 -3.66 6.65 -14.18
N LEU A 10 -3.82 7.50 -13.15
CA LEU A 10 -2.71 7.97 -12.33
C LEU A 10 -2.01 6.81 -11.62
N LEU A 11 -2.74 6.01 -10.84
CA LEU A 11 -2.14 4.90 -10.08
C LEU A 11 -1.44 3.86 -10.98
N GLU A 12 -1.98 3.60 -12.17
CA GLU A 12 -1.36 2.70 -13.16
C GLU A 12 -0.04 3.24 -13.70
N SER A 13 0.10 4.56 -13.83
CA SER A 13 1.32 5.20 -14.31
C SER A 13 2.24 5.66 -13.17
N ILE A 14 1.93 5.32 -11.91
CA ILE A 14 2.69 5.84 -10.77
C ILE A 14 4.16 5.46 -10.80
N ASP A 15 4.49 4.27 -11.29
CA ASP A 15 5.88 3.82 -11.40
C ASP A 15 6.71 4.68 -12.36
N SER A 16 6.08 5.26 -13.40
CA SER A 16 6.81 6.07 -14.40
C SER A 16 7.15 7.47 -13.90
N TYR A 17 6.34 8.04 -13.01
CA TYR A 17 6.57 9.40 -12.48
C TYR A 17 6.95 9.43 -11.00
N ALA A 18 6.84 8.32 -10.26
CA ALA A 18 7.23 8.23 -8.85
C ALA A 18 8.67 8.70 -8.65
N SER A 19 9.60 8.40 -9.56
CA SER A 19 11.00 8.89 -9.51
C SER A 19 11.12 10.41 -9.57
N HIS A 20 10.29 11.07 -10.38
CA HIS A 20 10.33 12.51 -10.64
C HIS A 20 9.57 13.37 -9.61
N LEU A 21 8.72 12.76 -8.79
CA LEU A 21 7.93 13.49 -7.79
C LEU A 21 8.78 13.96 -6.60
N THR A 22 8.54 15.18 -6.12
CA THR A 22 9.11 15.65 -4.85
C THR A 22 8.21 15.22 -3.69
N THR A 23 8.79 14.94 -2.52
CA THR A 23 8.05 14.58 -1.31
C THR A 23 6.90 15.53 -0.97
N PRO A 24 7.05 16.87 -0.98
CA PRO A 24 5.93 17.78 -0.67
C PRO A 24 4.78 17.66 -1.68
N VAL A 25 5.06 17.58 -2.99
CA VAL A 25 4.01 17.42 -4.01
C VAL A 25 3.31 16.07 -3.85
N LEU A 26 4.07 15.02 -3.54
CA LEU A 26 3.52 13.69 -3.31
C LEU A 26 2.57 13.68 -2.10
N GLU A 27 2.94 14.30 -0.98
CA GLU A 27 2.14 14.29 0.24
C GLU A 27 0.94 15.24 0.17
N GLU A 28 1.12 16.46 -0.33
CA GLU A 28 0.09 17.50 -0.29
C GLU A 28 -0.93 17.38 -1.41
N GLN A 29 -0.53 16.90 -2.60
CA GLN A 29 -1.39 16.86 -3.77
C GLN A 29 -1.82 15.44 -4.12
N ILE A 30 -0.87 14.51 -4.21
CA ILE A 30 -1.16 13.17 -4.73
C ILE A 30 -1.76 12.27 -3.65
N TYR A 31 -1.11 12.20 -2.48
CA TYR A 31 -1.51 11.33 -1.38
C TYR A 31 -2.92 11.67 -0.88
N VAL A 32 -3.27 12.97 -0.82
CA VAL A 32 -4.59 13.45 -0.38
C VAL A 32 -5.73 12.89 -1.25
N HIS A 33 -5.50 12.75 -2.55
CA HIS A 33 -6.47 12.18 -3.47
C HIS A 33 -6.43 10.65 -3.50
N MET A 34 -5.24 10.07 -3.39
CA MET A 34 -5.03 8.63 -3.43
C MET A 34 -5.57 7.93 -2.16
N GLN A 35 -5.47 8.54 -0.97
CA GLN A 35 -5.92 7.91 0.28
C GLN A 35 -7.41 7.52 0.25
N SER A 36 -8.23 8.22 -0.53
CA SER A 36 -9.64 7.87 -0.74
C SER A 36 -9.83 6.51 -1.44
N GLY A 37 -8.83 6.06 -2.20
CA GLY A 37 -8.82 4.76 -2.88
C GLY A 37 -8.73 3.57 -1.93
N PHE A 38 -8.18 3.74 -0.72
CA PHE A 38 -8.10 2.67 0.27
C PHE A 38 -9.47 2.27 0.84
N THR A 39 -10.45 3.15 0.79
CA THR A 39 -11.81 2.92 1.29
C THR A 39 -12.85 2.91 0.16
N ASP A 40 -12.42 2.78 -1.10
CA ASP A 40 -13.35 2.72 -2.23
C ASP A 40 -14.13 1.39 -2.21
N GLY A 41 -15.41 1.43 -2.60
CA GLY A 41 -16.26 0.24 -2.65
C GLY A 41 -15.78 -0.79 -3.69
N ASN A 42 -15.05 -0.35 -4.72
CA ASN A 42 -14.50 -1.25 -5.72
C ASN A 42 -13.16 -1.86 -5.26
N ALA A 43 -13.14 -3.19 -5.11
CA ALA A 43 -11.95 -3.96 -4.70
C ALA A 43 -10.74 -3.71 -5.61
N TYR A 44 -10.95 -3.57 -6.93
CA TYR A 44 -9.87 -3.29 -7.88
C TYR A 44 -9.16 -1.96 -7.59
N ILE A 45 -9.92 -0.92 -7.22
CA ILE A 45 -9.34 0.39 -6.86
C ILE A 45 -8.54 0.27 -5.57
N ARG A 46 -9.06 -0.44 -4.56
CA ARG A 46 -8.34 -0.66 -3.30
C ARG A 46 -7.02 -1.39 -3.54
N GLU A 47 -7.05 -2.46 -4.34
CA GLU A 47 -5.86 -3.23 -4.70
C GLU A 47 -4.83 -2.40 -5.47
N LEU A 48 -5.27 -1.65 -6.48
CA LEU A 48 -4.39 -0.78 -7.27
C LEU A 48 -3.74 0.32 -6.41
N THR A 49 -4.52 0.92 -5.49
CA THR A 49 -4.03 1.91 -4.52
C THR A 49 -2.96 1.30 -3.62
N LEU A 50 -3.17 0.06 -3.19
CA LEU A 50 -2.23 -0.67 -2.35
C LEU A 50 -0.93 -1.01 -3.08
N LYS A 51 -1.01 -1.47 -4.34
CA LYS A 51 0.15 -1.73 -5.19
C LYS A 51 0.98 -0.48 -5.42
N SER A 52 0.32 0.64 -5.73
CA SER A 52 0.97 1.95 -5.94
C SER A 52 1.77 2.41 -4.71
N MET A 53 1.33 2.01 -3.51
CA MET A 53 2.02 2.35 -2.27
C MET A 53 3.40 1.74 -2.12
N LEU A 54 3.68 0.62 -2.80
CA LEU A 54 5.02 0.00 -2.77
C LEU A 54 6.08 0.97 -3.33
N SER A 55 5.76 1.66 -4.41
CA SER A 55 6.65 2.59 -5.09
C SER A 55 6.69 3.96 -4.43
N LEU A 56 5.60 4.39 -3.80
CA LEU A 56 5.50 5.67 -3.11
C LEU A 56 6.08 5.66 -1.68
N ALA A 57 5.99 4.53 -0.97
CA ALA A 57 6.45 4.39 0.41
C ALA A 57 7.87 4.95 0.69
N PRO A 58 8.91 4.68 -0.13
CA PRO A 58 10.26 5.22 0.13
C PRO A 58 10.35 6.76 0.02
N LYS A 59 9.37 7.41 -0.63
CA LYS A 59 9.39 8.86 -0.88
C LYS A 59 8.58 9.66 0.14
N LEU A 60 7.74 8.99 0.92
CA LEU A 60 6.92 9.60 1.96
C LEU A 60 7.74 9.85 3.23
N THR A 61 7.36 10.87 3.99
CA THR A 61 7.95 11.10 5.29
C THR A 61 7.50 10.03 6.30
N ASN A 62 8.36 9.75 7.28
CA ASN A 62 8.04 8.80 8.35
C ASN A 62 6.73 9.19 9.08
N LYS A 63 6.49 10.50 9.27
CA LYS A 63 5.26 11.04 9.85
C LYS A 63 4.02 10.61 9.06
N THR A 64 4.05 10.73 7.74
CA THR A 64 2.93 10.32 6.87
C THR A 64 2.73 8.81 6.85
N LEU A 65 3.83 8.05 6.82
CA LEU A 65 3.77 6.59 6.90
C LEU A 65 3.08 6.12 8.20
N VAL A 66 3.50 6.63 9.35
CA VAL A 66 2.94 6.25 10.67
C VAL A 66 1.50 6.72 10.82
N ASN A 67 1.23 8.01 10.60
CA ASN A 67 -0.05 8.61 10.97
C ASN A 67 -1.17 8.33 9.95
N ASN A 68 -0.81 8.23 8.67
CA ASN A 68 -1.79 8.06 7.60
C ASN A 68 -1.73 6.65 7.01
N VAL A 69 -0.58 6.20 6.49
CA VAL A 69 -0.52 4.94 5.73
C VAL A 69 -0.84 3.73 6.61
N LEU A 70 -0.20 3.59 7.77
CA LEU A 70 -0.47 2.47 8.69
C LEU A 70 -1.94 2.39 9.12
N LYS A 71 -2.59 3.55 9.31
CA LYS A 71 -4.01 3.62 9.68
C LYS A 71 -4.91 3.07 8.57
N HIS A 72 -4.60 3.33 7.31
CA HIS A 72 -5.33 2.76 6.18
C HIS A 72 -5.05 1.27 6.02
N LEU A 73 -3.78 0.86 6.12
CA LEU A 73 -3.40 -0.55 5.99
C LEU A 73 -4.01 -1.42 7.10
N SER A 74 -4.10 -0.92 8.33
CA SER A 74 -4.77 -1.64 9.42
C SER A 74 -6.24 -1.97 9.10
N LYS A 75 -6.93 -1.13 8.32
CA LYS A 75 -8.31 -1.41 7.88
C LYS A 75 -8.35 -2.43 6.74
N LEU A 76 -7.38 -2.37 5.82
CA LEU A 76 -7.28 -3.30 4.69
C LEU A 76 -6.83 -4.71 5.10
N GLN A 77 -6.26 -4.88 6.29
CA GLN A 77 -5.94 -6.21 6.83
C GLN A 77 -7.18 -7.07 7.09
N VAL A 78 -8.36 -6.45 7.24
CA VAL A 78 -9.66 -7.13 7.42
C VAL A 78 -10.58 -6.93 6.22
N ASP A 79 -10.02 -6.60 5.04
CA ASP A 79 -10.78 -6.46 3.81
C ASP A 79 -11.52 -7.75 3.45
N GLU A 80 -12.65 -7.66 2.75
CA GLU A 80 -13.42 -8.81 2.25
C GLU A 80 -12.58 -9.70 1.34
N GLU A 81 -11.72 -9.09 0.51
CA GLU A 81 -10.90 -9.81 -0.46
C GLU A 81 -9.62 -10.37 0.14
N ALA A 82 -9.44 -11.69 0.01
CA ALA A 82 -8.26 -12.39 0.53
C ALA A 82 -6.95 -11.90 -0.11
N SER A 83 -6.99 -11.55 -1.40
CA SER A 83 -5.84 -10.99 -2.14
C SER A 83 -5.38 -9.65 -1.54
N ILE A 84 -6.32 -8.77 -1.20
CA ILE A 84 -6.04 -7.47 -0.58
C ILE A 84 -5.44 -7.66 0.81
N ARG A 85 -6.00 -8.56 1.63
CA ARG A 85 -5.46 -8.88 2.97
C ARG A 85 -4.01 -9.39 2.90
N ALA A 86 -3.73 -10.27 1.94
CA ALA A 86 -2.38 -10.80 1.72
C ALA A 86 -1.41 -9.69 1.30
N ASN A 87 -1.78 -8.89 0.29
CA ASN A 87 -0.95 -7.78 -0.21
C ASN A 87 -0.70 -6.70 0.86
N THR A 88 -1.71 -6.41 1.69
CA THR A 88 -1.59 -5.46 2.81
C THR A 88 -0.51 -5.91 3.79
N THR A 89 -0.49 -7.19 4.13
CA THR A 89 0.51 -7.78 5.03
C THR A 89 1.92 -7.66 4.44
N VAL A 90 2.08 -7.93 3.14
CA VAL A 90 3.36 -7.78 2.44
C VAL A 90 3.84 -6.32 2.45
N LEU A 91 2.94 -5.39 2.13
CA LEU A 91 3.23 -3.96 2.12
C LEU A 91 3.64 -3.45 3.51
N LEU A 92 2.98 -3.91 4.58
CA LEU A 92 3.36 -3.57 5.96
C LEU A 92 4.79 -4.01 6.28
N GLY A 93 5.19 -5.21 5.87
CA GLY A 93 6.58 -5.68 5.99
C GLY A 93 7.56 -4.79 5.23
N ASN A 94 7.19 -4.34 4.03
CA ASN A 94 8.00 -3.42 3.24
C ASN A 94 8.08 -2.01 3.84
N ILE A 95 7.02 -1.49 4.47
CA ILE A 95 7.04 -0.18 5.10
C ILE A 95 7.76 -0.21 6.45
N ALA A 96 7.77 -1.36 7.14
CA ALA A 96 8.47 -1.55 8.40
C ALA A 96 9.97 -1.23 8.34
N LYS A 97 10.61 -1.31 7.16
CA LYS A 97 12.02 -0.91 6.98
C LYS A 97 12.24 0.61 6.94
N TYR A 98 11.19 1.39 6.67
CA TYR A 98 11.20 2.85 6.65
C TYR A 98 10.70 3.46 7.97
N LEU A 99 10.01 2.65 8.78
CA LEU A 99 9.65 2.94 10.16
C LEU A 99 10.85 2.55 11.03
N GLY A 100 11.46 3.47 11.78
CA GLY A 100 12.70 3.21 12.54
C GLY A 100 12.66 1.94 13.42
N GLU A 101 13.83 1.49 13.89
CA GLU A 101 14.13 0.19 14.52
C GLU A 101 13.11 -0.37 15.54
N SER A 102 12.28 0.48 16.15
CA SER A 102 11.25 0.13 17.13
C SER A 102 10.10 -0.77 16.61
N THR A 103 9.94 -0.98 15.30
CA THR A 103 8.81 -1.78 14.73
C THR A 103 9.24 -3.06 14.00
N CYS A 104 10.54 -3.38 13.98
CA CYS A 104 11.15 -4.36 13.07
C CYS A 104 10.80 -5.86 13.33
N LYS A 105 10.33 -6.24 14.53
CA LYS A 105 10.32 -7.67 14.92
C LYS A 105 9.10 -8.53 14.54
N ARG A 106 8.02 -7.98 13.95
CA ARG A 106 6.75 -8.75 13.76
C ARG A 106 6.37 -9.13 12.32
N GLY A 107 6.97 -8.53 11.29
CA GLY A 107 6.51 -8.71 9.90
C GLY A 107 6.99 -9.98 9.19
N ALA A 108 8.17 -10.50 9.53
CA ALA A 108 8.82 -11.57 8.75
C ALA A 108 8.19 -12.96 8.92
N SER A 109 7.53 -13.24 10.06
CA SER A 109 6.96 -14.58 10.33
C SER A 109 5.63 -14.86 9.61
N LEU A 110 4.90 -13.84 9.13
CA LEU A 110 3.62 -14.05 8.45
C LEU A 110 3.76 -14.39 6.95
N PHE A 111 4.87 -13.97 6.32
CA PHE A 111 5.11 -14.15 4.89
C PHE A 111 5.25 -15.63 4.48
N VAL A 112 5.90 -16.44 5.32
CA VAL A 112 6.20 -17.86 5.01
C VAL A 112 4.95 -18.75 5.06
N ARG A 113 3.89 -18.37 5.79
CA ARG A 113 2.72 -19.24 5.98
C ARG A 113 1.63 -19.14 4.91
N GLN A 114 1.56 -18.05 4.15
CA GLN A 114 0.50 -17.86 3.14
C GLN A 114 0.96 -18.06 1.69
N HIS A 115 2.28 -18.06 1.42
CA HIS A 115 2.86 -18.24 0.08
C HIS A 115 3.69 -19.53 -0.05
N ALA A 116 3.45 -20.53 0.80
CA ALA A 116 3.90 -21.87 0.46
C ALA A 116 3.23 -22.28 -0.87
N PRO A 117 3.98 -22.61 -1.93
CA PRO A 117 3.38 -23.17 -3.12
C PRO A 117 2.63 -24.43 -2.70
N LYS A 118 1.39 -24.58 -3.19
CA LYS A 118 0.70 -25.87 -3.17
C LYS A 118 1.45 -26.80 -4.13
N SER A 119 2.59 -27.33 -3.67
CA SER A 119 3.32 -28.39 -4.34
C SER A 119 2.52 -29.67 -4.15
N CYS A 120 2.00 -30.18 -5.27
CA CYS A 120 1.63 -31.57 -5.56
C CYS A 120 1.60 -32.55 -4.38
N SER A 121 0.43 -33.11 -4.11
CA SER A 121 0.36 -34.52 -3.70
C SER A 121 -0.43 -35.25 -4.76
N ALA A 122 0.29 -36.18 -5.39
CA ALA A 122 -0.20 -37.21 -6.29
C ALA A 122 -1.19 -38.16 -5.60
#